data_AF-A0A662SYK7-F1
#
_entry.id   AF-A0A662SYK7-F1
#
_cell.length_a   1.000
_cell.length_b   1.000
_cell.length_c   1.000
_cell.angle_alpha   90.00
_cell.angle_beta   90.00
_cell.angle_gamma   90.00
#
_symmetry.space_group_name_H-M   'P 1'
#
loop_
_entity.id
_entity.type
_entity.pdbx_description
1 polymer ?
#
loop_
_entity_poly.entity_id
_entity_poly.type
_entity_poly.pdbx_seq_one_letter_code
_entity_poly.pdbx_strand_id
1 'polypeptide(L)'
;MLIPWRKVDAWTCLRCFYCCVEYNVYLTSWEAEWISRAYGIHIELTPKGWRLKRAGEPCPFLRRDQYGRSYCLINMDKPRACVSFPFVITRRPLRGESDKLAYYPTGRDRGVYVYVRDDCPGVGRGVPLEKALRRTLIKLGYMRRVA
;
A
#
# COMPACT_ATOMS: atom_id res chain seq x y z
N MET A 1 -8.20 -12.01 2.28
CA MET A 1 -7.15 -12.73 3.04
C MET A 1 -5.75 -12.27 2.61
N LEU A 2 -4.71 -12.69 3.33
CA LEU A 2 -3.31 -12.41 2.99
C LEU A 2 -2.65 -13.65 2.41
N ILE A 3 -2.18 -13.56 1.17
CA ILE A 3 -1.49 -14.63 0.46
C ILE A 3 -0.05 -14.23 0.13
N PRO A 4 0.93 -15.15 0.17
CA PRO A 4 2.29 -14.85 -0.24
C PRO A 4 2.37 -14.31 -1.66
N TRP A 5 3.22 -13.30 -1.89
CA TRP A 5 3.30 -12.62 -3.19
C TRP A 5 3.60 -13.57 -4.36
N ARG A 6 4.41 -14.63 -4.15
CA ARG A 6 4.73 -15.63 -5.18
C ARG A 6 3.55 -16.48 -5.65
N LYS A 7 2.40 -16.42 -4.96
CA LYS A 7 1.17 -17.11 -5.37
C LYS A 7 0.27 -16.26 -6.27
N VAL A 8 0.73 -15.07 -6.68
CA VAL A 8 -0.08 -14.12 -7.44
C VAL A 8 0.66 -13.72 -8.70
N ASP A 9 0.04 -13.97 -9.85
CA ASP A 9 0.69 -13.80 -11.15
C ASP A 9 0.79 -12.34 -11.58
N ALA A 10 -0.30 -11.57 -11.40
CA ALA A 10 -0.42 -10.21 -11.93
C ALA A 10 -1.11 -9.27 -10.94
N TRP A 11 -0.76 -7.97 -11.02
CA TRP A 11 -1.51 -6.92 -10.34
C TRP A 11 -1.40 -5.56 -11.02
N THR A 12 -2.51 -4.82 -11.00
CA THR A 12 -2.54 -3.40 -11.34
C THR A 12 -3.60 -2.65 -10.52
N CYS A 13 -3.38 -1.35 -10.28
CA CYS A 13 -4.39 -0.51 -9.66
C CYS A 13 -5.47 -0.15 -10.70
N LEU A 14 -6.69 -0.61 -10.48
CA LEU A 14 -7.84 -0.32 -11.34
C LEU A 14 -8.48 1.04 -11.09
N ARG A 15 -7.97 1.82 -10.12
CA ARG A 15 -8.61 3.06 -9.64
C ARG A 15 -10.08 2.83 -9.24
N CYS A 16 -10.37 1.65 -8.69
CA CYS A 16 -11.71 1.18 -8.35
C CYS A 16 -12.24 1.66 -7.01
N PHE A 17 -11.64 2.69 -6.39
CA PHE A 17 -11.96 3.28 -5.07
C PHE A 17 -11.99 2.32 -3.85
N TYR A 18 -11.95 1.01 -4.05
CA TYR A 18 -12.10 -0.02 -3.01
C TYR A 18 -11.18 0.21 -1.82
N CYS A 19 -9.86 0.32 -2.03
CA CYS A 19 -8.93 0.52 -0.92
C CYS A 19 -9.03 1.91 -0.27
N CYS A 20 -9.60 2.90 -0.97
CA CYS A 20 -9.88 4.21 -0.42
C CYS A 20 -11.09 4.21 0.53
N VAL A 21 -11.89 3.14 0.55
CA VAL A 21 -13.10 2.99 1.39
C VAL A 21 -12.96 1.85 2.40
N GLU A 22 -12.39 0.71 2.03
CA GLU A 22 -12.45 -0.48 2.89
C GLU A 22 -11.42 -0.50 4.03
N TYR A 23 -10.28 0.18 3.88
CA TYR A 23 -9.18 0.03 4.84
C TYR A 23 -8.91 1.27 5.67
N ASN A 24 -8.45 1.05 6.91
CA ASN A 24 -7.82 2.09 7.69
C ASN A 24 -6.52 2.52 7.00
N VAL A 25 -6.27 3.83 6.95
CA VAL A 25 -5.00 4.37 6.47
C VAL A 25 -4.26 4.95 7.66
N TYR A 26 -3.25 4.21 8.12
CA TYR A 26 -2.33 4.67 9.16
C TYR A 26 -1.14 5.37 8.54
N LEU A 27 -0.69 6.41 9.23
CA LEU A 27 0.41 7.28 8.87
C LEU A 27 1.55 7.10 9.88
N THR A 28 2.78 7.28 9.41
CA THR A 28 3.89 7.63 10.30
C THR A 28 3.64 9.01 10.93
N SER A 29 4.32 9.33 12.04
CA SER A 29 4.24 10.66 12.65
C SER A 29 4.58 11.78 11.67
N TRP A 30 5.63 11.58 10.86
CA TRP A 30 6.05 12.52 9.82
C TRP A 30 4.97 12.73 8.74
N GLU A 31 4.38 11.63 8.24
CA GLU A 31 3.30 11.72 7.25
C GLU A 31 2.06 12.41 7.81
N ALA A 32 1.72 12.16 9.08
CA ALA A 32 0.61 12.81 9.75
C ALA A 32 0.81 14.33 9.85
N GLU A 33 1.99 14.77 10.29
CA GLU A 33 2.33 16.19 10.36
C GLU A 33 2.33 16.84 8.98
N TRP A 34 3.01 16.22 8.00
CA TRP A 34 3.10 16.74 6.63
C TRP A 34 1.72 16.87 5.98
N ILE A 35 0.91 15.81 6.00
CA ILE A 35 -0.40 15.80 5.35
C ILE A 35 -1.34 16.80 6.05
N SER A 36 -1.33 16.86 7.38
CA SER A 36 -2.13 17.82 8.14
C SER A 36 -1.82 19.26 7.73
N ARG A 37 -0.54 19.62 7.71
CA ARG A 37 -0.10 20.98 7.36
C ARG A 37 -0.33 21.33 5.89
N ALA A 38 0.04 20.44 4.97
CA ALA A 38 -0.03 20.72 3.54
C ALA A 38 -1.46 20.79 3.01
N TYR A 39 -2.39 20.04 3.63
CA TYR A 39 -3.74 19.88 3.10
C TYR A 39 -4.86 20.33 4.05
N GLY A 40 -4.52 20.86 5.24
CA GLY A 40 -5.49 21.42 6.19
C GLY A 40 -6.48 20.40 6.75
N ILE A 41 -6.05 19.15 6.91
CA ILE A 41 -6.88 18.02 7.34
C ILE A 41 -6.50 17.57 8.75
N HIS A 42 -7.50 17.34 9.58
CA HIS A 42 -7.29 16.69 10.87
C HIS A 42 -6.88 15.22 10.72
N ILE A 43 -5.80 14.82 11.39
CA ILE A 43 -5.35 13.43 11.50
C ILE A 43 -5.60 12.95 12.92
N GLU A 44 -6.32 11.84 13.06
CA GLU A 44 -6.71 11.30 14.34
C GLU A 44 -5.57 10.50 14.98
N LEU A 45 -5.24 10.76 16.24
CA LEU A 45 -4.34 9.92 17.02
C LEU A 45 -5.13 8.80 17.72
N THR A 46 -4.86 7.55 17.38
CA THR A 46 -5.49 6.37 17.99
C THR A 46 -4.46 5.54 18.77
N PRO A 47 -4.87 4.57 19.62
CA PRO A 47 -3.93 3.64 20.25
C PRO A 47 -3.06 2.83 19.27
N LYS A 48 -3.49 2.72 18.00
CA LYS A 48 -2.75 2.03 16.93
C LYS A 48 -1.85 2.98 16.12
N GLY A 49 -1.85 4.27 16.43
CA GLY A 49 -1.09 5.32 15.74
C GLY A 49 -1.96 6.36 15.04
N TRP A 50 -1.31 7.21 14.25
CA TRP A 50 -1.94 8.28 13.48
C TRP A 50 -2.78 7.70 12.33
N ARG A 51 -4.06 8.03 12.29
CA ARG A 51 -5.02 7.53 11.33
C ARG A 51 -5.52 8.70 10.47
N LEU A 52 -5.24 8.62 9.17
CA LEU A 52 -5.80 9.53 8.17
C LEU A 52 -7.29 9.29 7.97
N LYS A 53 -7.69 8.01 8.03
CA LYS A 53 -9.00 7.57 7.60
C LYS A 53 -9.38 6.23 8.22
N ARG A 54 -10.64 6.08 8.62
CA ARG A 54 -11.24 4.86 9.18
C ARG A 54 -11.81 3.95 8.09
N ALA A 55 -11.71 2.63 8.26
CA ALA A 55 -12.37 1.64 7.39
C ALA A 55 -13.89 1.89 7.27
N GLY A 56 -14.44 1.72 6.07
CA GLY A 56 -15.86 1.98 5.75
C GLY A 56 -16.18 3.41 5.30
N GLU A 57 -15.32 4.38 5.61
CA GLU A 57 -15.52 5.77 5.21
C GLU A 57 -14.74 6.08 3.91
N PRO A 58 -15.19 6.99 3.03
CA PRO A 58 -14.38 7.41 1.89
C PRO A 58 -13.14 8.21 2.33
N CYS A 59 -12.00 7.97 1.67
CA CYS A 59 -10.80 8.78 1.86
C CYS A 59 -11.07 10.27 1.54
N PRO A 60 -10.63 11.22 2.40
CA PRO A 60 -10.86 12.65 2.20
C PRO A 60 -10.25 13.19 0.90
N PHE A 61 -9.26 12.49 0.34
CA PHE A 61 -8.60 12.83 -0.92
C PHE A 61 -9.16 12.10 -2.14
N LEU A 62 -10.19 11.26 -1.99
CA LEU A 62 -10.87 10.60 -3.10
C LEU A 62 -11.75 11.61 -3.85
N ARG A 63 -11.62 11.65 -5.17
CA ARG A 63 -12.48 12.42 -6.06
C ARG A 63 -12.89 11.57 -7.26
N ARG A 64 -13.96 11.98 -7.94
CA ARG A 64 -14.42 11.41 -9.21
C ARG A 64 -14.41 12.49 -10.26
N ASP A 65 -13.96 12.17 -11.46
CA ASP A 65 -14.11 13.08 -12.60
C ASP A 65 -15.53 13.02 -13.17
N GLN A 66 -15.81 13.88 -14.16
CA GLN A 66 -17.10 13.95 -14.85
C GLN A 66 -17.50 12.64 -15.56
N TYR A 67 -16.56 11.72 -15.78
CA TYR A 67 -16.77 10.40 -16.38
C TYR A 67 -16.86 9.29 -15.33
N GLY A 68 -16.96 9.64 -14.04
CA GLY A 68 -17.06 8.71 -12.92
C GLY A 68 -15.75 8.02 -12.53
N ARG A 69 -14.60 8.37 -13.14
CA ARG A 69 -13.30 7.75 -12.83
C ARG A 69 -12.74 8.31 -11.54
N SER A 70 -12.29 7.43 -10.65
CA SER A 70 -11.74 7.86 -9.36
C SER A 70 -10.29 8.33 -9.46
N TYR A 71 -9.95 9.37 -8.71
CA TYR A 71 -8.60 9.90 -8.58
C TYR A 71 -8.30 10.34 -7.15
N CYS A 72 -7.00 10.47 -6.85
CA CYS A 72 -6.50 10.87 -5.55
C CYS A 72 -5.87 12.25 -5.66
N LEU A 73 -6.34 13.21 -4.86
CA LEU A 73 -5.82 14.58 -4.86
C LEU A 73 -4.35 14.66 -4.45
N ILE A 74 -3.91 13.77 -3.56
CA ILE A 74 -2.53 13.73 -3.06
C ILE A 74 -1.70 12.66 -3.75
N ASN A 75 -1.91 12.42 -5.05
CA ASN A 75 -1.27 11.29 -5.75
C ASN A 75 0.27 11.28 -5.62
N MET A 76 0.89 12.46 -5.58
CA MET A 76 2.33 12.62 -5.40
C MET A 76 2.78 12.38 -3.96
N ASP A 77 1.96 12.79 -2.99
CA ASP A 77 2.22 12.71 -1.55
C ASP A 77 1.50 11.54 -0.89
N LYS A 78 1.18 10.50 -1.66
CA LYS A 78 0.52 9.30 -1.14
C LYS A 78 1.33 8.73 0.02
N PRO A 79 0.71 8.48 1.18
CA PRO A 79 1.41 7.88 2.30
C PRO A 79 1.86 6.47 1.97
N ARG A 80 2.85 5.97 2.71
CA ARG A 80 3.45 4.65 2.56
C ARG A 80 2.40 3.54 2.51
N ALA A 81 1.37 3.61 3.35
CA ALA A 81 0.26 2.65 3.35
C ALA A 81 -0.51 2.63 2.02
N CYS A 82 -0.75 3.78 1.39
CA CYS A 82 -1.40 3.87 0.09
C CYS A 82 -0.48 3.48 -1.06
N VAL A 83 0.83 3.75 -0.95
CA VAL A 83 1.84 3.33 -1.94
C VAL A 83 2.04 1.81 -1.90
N SER A 84 2.03 1.22 -0.71
CA SER A 84 2.26 -0.21 -0.55
C SER A 84 1.05 -1.05 -0.95
N PHE A 85 -0.18 -0.54 -0.87
CA PHE A 85 -1.37 -1.32 -1.18
C PHE A 85 -1.34 -1.91 -2.61
N PRO A 86 -1.64 -3.23 -2.79
CA PRO A 86 -2.19 -4.21 -1.84
C PRO A 86 -1.12 -5.01 -1.08
N PHE A 87 0.15 -4.66 -1.23
CA PHE A 87 1.28 -5.34 -0.61
C PHE A 87 1.36 -5.00 0.88
N VAL A 88 1.34 -6.04 1.71
CA VAL A 88 1.66 -5.99 3.14
C VAL A 88 3.10 -6.45 3.30
N ILE A 89 3.97 -5.51 3.67
CA ILE A 89 5.43 -5.71 3.76
C ILE A 89 5.82 -5.76 5.23
N THR A 90 6.47 -6.84 5.65
CA THR A 90 6.90 -7.06 7.03
C THR A 90 8.37 -7.47 7.12
N ARG A 91 9.00 -7.23 8.27
CA ARG A 91 10.40 -7.64 8.55
C ARG A 91 10.52 -9.09 9.01
N ARG A 92 9.42 -9.67 9.50
CA ARG A 92 9.30 -11.04 9.98
C ARG A 92 8.09 -11.68 9.30
N PRO A 93 8.09 -13.01 9.10
CA PRO A 93 6.93 -13.69 8.52
C PRO A 93 5.70 -13.56 9.44
N LEU A 94 4.51 -13.49 8.86
CA LEU A 94 3.25 -13.41 9.58
C LEU A 94 2.78 -14.77 10.12
N ARG A 95 3.11 -15.89 9.45
CA ARG A 95 2.68 -17.25 9.83
C ARG A 95 3.83 -18.20 10.19
N GLY A 96 4.99 -17.66 10.57
CA GLY A 96 6.18 -18.44 10.99
C GLY A 96 7.11 -18.84 9.84
N GLU A 97 7.95 -19.86 10.06
CA GLU A 97 9.01 -20.30 9.11
C GLU A 97 8.47 -20.86 7.78
N SER A 98 7.19 -21.22 7.72
CA SER A 98 6.52 -21.78 6.54
C SER A 98 6.25 -20.75 5.42
N ASP A 99 6.41 -19.45 5.68
CA ASP A 99 6.16 -18.38 4.70
C ASP A 99 7.35 -18.09 3.77
N LYS A 100 8.10 -19.12 3.36
CA LYS A 100 9.21 -19.00 2.37
C LYS A 100 8.76 -18.32 1.08
N LEU A 101 7.52 -18.55 0.66
CA LEU A 101 6.92 -17.93 -0.52
C LEU A 101 6.66 -16.43 -0.38
N ALA A 102 6.63 -15.90 0.85
CA ALA A 102 6.48 -14.48 1.09
C ALA A 102 7.84 -13.76 1.07
N TYR A 103 8.96 -14.48 1.21
CA TYR A 103 10.28 -13.85 1.22
C TYR A 103 10.60 -13.19 -0.12
N TYR A 104 11.09 -11.95 -0.05
CA TYR A 104 11.54 -11.12 -1.16
C TYR A 104 12.95 -10.59 -0.86
N PRO A 105 13.97 -10.95 -1.67
CA PRO A 105 15.33 -10.45 -1.51
C PRO A 105 15.42 -8.98 -1.98
N THR A 106 15.89 -8.10 -1.10
CA THR A 106 15.97 -6.65 -1.38
C THR A 106 17.36 -6.16 -1.82
N GLY A 107 18.37 -7.03 -1.75
CA GLY A 107 19.78 -6.65 -1.94
C GLY A 107 20.38 -5.88 -0.75
N ARG A 108 19.72 -5.90 0.42
CA ARG A 108 20.26 -5.43 1.71
C ARG A 108 20.50 -6.63 2.64
N ASP A 109 21.17 -6.39 3.77
CA ASP A 109 21.57 -7.41 4.76
C ASP A 109 20.42 -8.36 5.18
N ARG A 110 19.16 -7.92 5.13
CA ARG A 110 17.98 -8.78 5.28
C ARG A 110 16.91 -8.43 4.25
N GLY A 111 16.33 -9.44 3.62
CA GLY A 111 15.13 -9.30 2.78
C GLY A 111 13.88 -8.94 3.59
N VAL A 112 12.74 -8.90 2.91
CA VAL A 112 11.43 -8.64 3.53
C VAL A 112 10.46 -9.77 3.23
N TYR A 113 9.36 -9.83 3.98
CA TYR A 113 8.25 -10.74 3.70
C TYR A 113 7.10 -9.92 3.12
N VAL A 114 6.57 -10.35 1.98
CA VAL A 114 5.51 -9.65 1.25
C VAL A 114 4.31 -10.57 1.07
N TYR A 115 3.16 -10.05 1.49
CA TYR A 115 1.86 -10.66 1.29
C TYR A 115 0.99 -9.73 0.46
N VAL A 116 0.00 -10.30 -0.22
CA VAL A 116 -0.95 -9.59 -1.06
C VAL A 116 -2.33 -9.74 -0.44
N ARG A 117 -3.04 -8.62 -0.40
CA ARG A 117 -4.48 -8.57 -0.12
C ARG A 117 -5.23 -9.08 -1.34
N ASP A 118 -5.71 -10.32 -1.29
CA ASP A 118 -6.42 -10.99 -2.39
C ASP A 118 -7.82 -10.43 -2.66
N ASP A 119 -8.37 -9.67 -1.71
CA ASP A 119 -9.60 -8.92 -1.81
C ASP A 119 -9.45 -7.66 -2.67
N CYS A 120 -8.24 -7.31 -3.11
CA CYS A 120 -8.03 -6.23 -4.07
C CYS A 120 -8.52 -6.64 -5.48
N PRO A 121 -9.46 -5.90 -6.10
CA PRO A 121 -9.98 -6.23 -7.44
C PRO A 121 -8.93 -6.20 -8.57
N GLY A 122 -7.76 -5.61 -8.32
CA GLY A 122 -6.65 -5.56 -9.25
C GLY A 122 -5.77 -6.82 -9.28
N VAL A 123 -5.96 -7.73 -8.33
CA VAL A 123 -5.23 -9.01 -8.26
C VAL A 123 -5.65 -9.90 -9.43
N GLY A 124 -4.66 -10.53 -10.08
CA GLY A 124 -4.85 -11.32 -11.30
C GLY A 124 -5.00 -10.49 -12.58
N ARG A 125 -4.74 -9.17 -12.53
CA ARG A 125 -4.90 -8.26 -13.68
C ARG A 125 -3.65 -7.43 -13.94
N GLY A 126 -3.42 -7.04 -15.19
CA GLY A 126 -2.37 -6.08 -15.55
C GLY A 126 -0.99 -6.69 -15.69
N VAL A 127 0.02 -6.05 -15.10
CA VAL A 127 1.43 -6.45 -15.27
C VAL A 127 1.80 -7.59 -14.32
N PRO A 128 2.90 -8.34 -14.59
CA PRO A 128 3.42 -9.32 -13.65
C PRO A 128 3.58 -8.71 -12.25
N LEU A 129 3.07 -9.40 -11.23
CA LEU A 129 3.01 -8.86 -9.87
C LEU A 129 4.40 -8.52 -9.35
N GLU A 130 5.41 -9.35 -9.65
CA GLU A 130 6.79 -9.10 -9.27
C GLU A 130 7.31 -7.75 -9.79
N LYS A 131 6.93 -7.37 -11.02
CA LYS A 131 7.29 -6.07 -11.62
C LYS A 131 6.64 -4.91 -10.87
N ALA A 132 5.37 -5.05 -10.49
CA ALA A 132 4.67 -4.04 -9.69
C ALA A 132 5.25 -3.94 -8.27
N LEU A 133 5.48 -5.08 -7.62
CA LEU A 133 6.06 -5.18 -6.30
C LEU A 133 7.46 -4.54 -6.26
N ARG A 134 8.34 -4.86 -7.22
CA ARG A 134 9.68 -4.26 -7.32
C ARG A 134 9.61 -2.74 -7.39
N ARG A 135 8.71 -2.18 -8.21
CA ARG A 135 8.50 -0.72 -8.30
C ARG A 135 8.05 -0.12 -6.97
N THR A 136 7.14 -0.79 -6.28
CA THR A 136 6.66 -0.39 -4.94
C THR A 136 7.78 -0.42 -3.91
N LEU A 137 8.58 -1.49 -3.86
CA LEU A 137 9.71 -1.62 -2.93
C LEU A 137 10.79 -0.56 -3.16
N ILE A 138 11.09 -0.23 -4.42
CA ILE A 138 11.97 0.89 -4.77
C ILE A 138 11.38 2.21 -4.25
N LYS A 139 10.10 2.50 -4.54
CA LYS A 139 9.44 3.75 -4.12
C LYS A 139 9.41 3.91 -2.59
N LEU A 140 9.27 2.81 -1.86
CA LEU A 140 9.27 2.79 -0.39
C LEU A 140 10.67 2.77 0.23
N GLY A 141 11.73 2.70 -0.58
CA GLY A 141 13.11 2.71 -0.13
C GLY A 141 13.62 1.37 0.42
N TYR A 142 12.96 0.25 0.13
CA TYR A 142 13.45 -1.09 0.48
C TYR A 142 14.55 -1.58 -0.46
N MET A 143 14.55 -1.14 -1.71
CA MET A 143 15.53 -1.50 -2.73
C MET A 143 16.17 -0.25 -3.34
N ARG A 144 17.40 -0.36 -3.84
CA ARG A 144 18.02 0.69 -4.67
C ARG A 144 17.56 0.52 -6.13
N ARG A 145 17.47 1.62 -6.87
CA ARG A 145 17.38 1.52 -8.34
C ARG A 145 18.72 1.01 -8.82
N VAL A 146 18.72 -0.14 -9.49
CA VAL A 146 19.87 -0.53 -10.31
C VAL A 146 19.80 0.40 -11.52
N ALA A 147 20.86 1.19 -11.71
CA ALA A 147 21.02 2.11 -12.83
C ALA A 147 20.98 1.34 -14.15
#